data_AF-A0A852ZTY2-F1
#
_entry.id   AF-A0A852ZTY2-F1
#
_cell.length_a   1.000
_cell.length_b   1.000
_cell.length_c   1.000
_cell.angle_alpha   90.00
_cell.angle_beta   90.00
_cell.angle_gamma   90.00
#
_symmetry.space_group_name_H-M   'P 1'
#
loop_
_entity.id
_entity.type
_entity.pdbx_description
1 polymer ?
#
loop_
_entity_poly.entity_id
_entity_poly.type
_entity_poly.pdbx_seq_one_letter_code
_entity_poly.pdbx_strand_id
1 'polypeptide(L)'
;MKPAPKWMPSVIALGLMAAVLVFWHATTPAAPPEPPGPSTQAYVRMQLSVVRGVQMVLPVDLPAGYDYPTAYHYATAQIADDQTTVSGHDRADSRSVVFYPARNRAQADLPVVVMCVQLTDLKDELCPSIADSRHLQRHYQHTRVAIYATGNAHWDVDTWKNVQLTADLNQVRWLH
;
A
#
# COMPACT_ATOMS: atom_id res chain seq x y z
N MET A 1 -17.01 -70.16 -36.14
CA MET A 1 -16.24 -69.18 -35.33
C MET A 1 -16.26 -67.84 -36.05
N LYS A 2 -16.89 -66.79 -35.48
CA LYS A 2 -16.92 -65.44 -36.06
C LYS A 2 -15.77 -64.62 -35.46
N PRO A 3 -14.90 -63.96 -36.25
CA PRO A 3 -13.84 -63.11 -35.71
C PRO A 3 -14.41 -61.77 -35.22
N ALA A 4 -13.97 -61.35 -34.04
CA ALA A 4 -14.32 -60.05 -33.46
C ALA A 4 -13.70 -58.89 -34.28
N PRO A 5 -14.38 -57.74 -34.40
CA PRO A 5 -13.90 -56.61 -35.20
C PRO A 5 -12.73 -55.87 -34.51
N LYS A 6 -11.64 -55.69 -35.27
CA LYS A 6 -10.34 -55.09 -34.88
C LYS A 6 -10.34 -53.58 -34.56
N TRP A 7 -11.49 -52.92 -34.46
CA TRP A 7 -11.59 -51.45 -34.35
C TRP A 7 -11.81 -50.92 -32.93
N MET A 8 -11.81 -51.79 -31.91
CA MET A 8 -12.09 -51.40 -30.52
C MET A 8 -10.99 -50.63 -29.76
N PRO A 9 -9.67 -50.73 -30.02
CA PRO A 9 -8.70 -50.08 -29.13
C PRO A 9 -8.60 -48.55 -29.31
N SER A 10 -8.95 -48.01 -30.48
CA SER A 10 -8.78 -46.57 -30.77
C SER A 10 -9.84 -45.67 -30.15
N VAL A 11 -11.08 -46.14 -29.98
CA VAL A 11 -12.18 -45.32 -29.44
C VAL A 11 -12.03 -45.13 -27.92
N ILE A 12 -11.51 -46.14 -27.22
CA ILE A 12 -11.28 -46.10 -25.77
C ILE A 12 -10.13 -45.13 -25.44
N ALA A 13 -9.07 -45.10 -26.25
CA ALA A 13 -7.93 -44.19 -26.05
C ALA A 13 -8.30 -42.69 -26.21
N LEU A 14 -9.17 -42.37 -27.18
CA LEU A 14 -9.67 -41.00 -27.39
C LEU A 14 -10.61 -40.54 -26.26
N GLY A 15 -11.48 -41.43 -25.76
CA GLY A 15 -12.36 -41.12 -24.62
C GLY A 15 -11.58 -40.85 -23.33
N LEU A 16 -10.49 -41.58 -23.09
CA LEU A 16 -9.62 -41.37 -21.92
C LEU A 16 -8.86 -40.04 -21.99
N MET A 17 -8.33 -39.64 -23.16
CA MET A 17 -7.67 -38.33 -23.30
C MET A 17 -8.65 -37.16 -23.10
N ALA A 18 -9.86 -37.25 -23.64
CA ALA A 18 -10.86 -36.20 -23.47
C ALA A 18 -11.28 -36.07 -21.99
N ALA A 19 -11.48 -37.19 -21.29
CA ALA A 19 -11.78 -37.19 -19.87
C ALA A 19 -10.64 -36.61 -19.03
N VAL A 20 -9.38 -36.93 -19.34
CA VAL A 20 -8.20 -36.38 -18.65
C VAL A 20 -8.05 -34.87 -18.89
N LEU A 21 -8.32 -34.37 -20.10
CA LEU A 21 -8.27 -32.95 -20.42
C LEU A 21 -9.37 -32.15 -19.71
N VAL A 22 -10.60 -32.68 -19.66
CA VAL A 22 -11.71 -32.06 -18.93
C VAL A 22 -11.43 -32.06 -17.44
N PHE A 23 -10.89 -33.15 -16.89
CA PHE A 23 -10.52 -33.21 -15.48
C PHE A 23 -9.38 -32.24 -15.16
N TRP A 24 -8.35 -32.16 -16.02
CA TRP A 24 -7.26 -31.19 -15.85
C TRP A 24 -7.73 -29.75 -15.89
N HIS A 25 -8.65 -29.37 -16.77
CA HIS A 25 -9.23 -28.02 -16.80
C HIS A 25 -10.20 -27.75 -15.63
N ALA A 26 -10.90 -28.77 -15.14
CA ALA A 26 -11.81 -28.63 -14.01
C ALA A 26 -11.10 -28.58 -12.65
N THR A 27 -9.90 -29.17 -12.55
CA THR A 27 -9.12 -29.23 -11.31
C THR A 27 -7.87 -28.36 -11.32
N THR A 28 -7.57 -27.63 -12.40
CA THR A 28 -6.53 -26.60 -12.33
C THR A 28 -7.07 -25.50 -11.44
N PRO A 29 -6.46 -25.24 -10.27
CA PRO A 29 -6.83 -24.07 -9.48
C PRO A 29 -6.66 -22.87 -10.41
N ALA A 30 -7.69 -22.05 -10.56
CA ALA A 30 -7.55 -20.76 -11.20
C ALA A 30 -6.34 -20.07 -10.59
N ALA A 31 -5.43 -19.56 -11.43
CA ALA A 31 -4.27 -18.83 -10.93
C ALA A 31 -4.77 -17.80 -9.89
N PRO A 32 -4.10 -17.67 -8.72
CA PRO A 32 -4.46 -16.66 -7.76
C PRO A 32 -4.58 -15.31 -8.48
N PRO A 33 -5.61 -14.50 -8.18
CA PRO A 33 -5.78 -13.21 -8.82
C PRO A 33 -4.46 -12.42 -8.69
N GLU A 34 -4.04 -11.81 -9.78
CA GLU A 34 -2.85 -10.97 -9.80
C GLU A 34 -2.97 -9.92 -8.69
N PRO A 35 -1.92 -9.71 -7.87
CA PRO A 35 -1.99 -8.73 -6.80
C PRO A 35 -2.34 -7.36 -7.39
N PRO A 36 -3.17 -6.56 -6.69
CA PRO A 36 -3.57 -5.26 -7.18
C PRO A 36 -2.33 -4.39 -7.44
N GLY A 37 -2.34 -3.66 -8.56
CA GLY A 37 -1.23 -2.78 -8.93
C GLY A 37 -1.01 -1.67 -7.88
N PRO A 38 0.22 -1.17 -7.70
CA PRO A 38 0.56 -0.23 -6.63
C PRO A 38 -0.17 1.12 -6.68
N SER A 39 -0.67 1.50 -7.85
CA SER A 39 -1.49 2.70 -8.05
C SER A 39 -2.98 2.48 -7.82
N THR A 40 -3.40 1.28 -7.46
CA THR A 40 -4.83 0.96 -7.30
C THR A 40 -5.32 1.20 -5.88
N GLN A 41 -6.60 1.54 -5.76
CA GLN A 41 -7.23 1.68 -4.45
C GLN A 41 -7.17 0.38 -3.63
N ALA A 42 -7.26 -0.77 -4.30
CA ALA A 42 -7.19 -2.09 -3.67
C ALA A 42 -5.82 -2.34 -3.03
N TYR A 43 -4.72 -1.99 -3.72
CA TYR A 43 -3.38 -2.12 -3.17
C TYR A 43 -3.18 -1.23 -1.96
N VAL A 44 -3.56 0.05 -2.04
CA VAL A 44 -3.42 0.96 -0.90
C VAL A 44 -4.25 0.51 0.28
N ARG A 45 -5.49 0.07 0.06
CA ARG A 45 -6.34 -0.49 1.13
C ARG A 45 -5.67 -1.70 1.78
N MET A 46 -5.09 -2.60 0.98
CA MET A 46 -4.34 -3.75 1.49
C MET A 46 -3.18 -3.32 2.39
N GLN A 47 -2.33 -2.39 1.93
CA GLN A 47 -1.19 -1.86 2.71
C GLN A 47 -1.64 -1.19 4.01
N LEU A 48 -2.72 -0.41 3.99
CA LEU A 48 -3.23 0.28 5.17
C LEU A 48 -3.93 -0.67 6.15
N SER A 49 -4.46 -1.80 5.68
CA SER A 49 -5.18 -2.77 6.51
C SER A 49 -4.28 -3.75 7.30
N VAL A 50 -2.97 -3.74 7.07
CA VAL A 50 -2.00 -4.68 7.69
C VAL A 50 -2.07 -4.69 9.22
N VAL A 51 -2.27 -3.53 9.83
CA VAL A 51 -2.38 -3.35 11.28
C VAL A 51 -3.53 -2.38 11.54
N ARG A 52 -4.18 -2.44 12.71
CA ARG A 52 -5.18 -1.44 13.12
C ARG A 52 -4.49 -0.24 13.79
N GLY A 53 -5.20 0.86 14.02
CA GLY A 53 -4.65 2.01 14.77
C GLY A 53 -4.92 3.33 14.09
N VAL A 54 -3.94 4.25 14.15
CA VAL A 54 -4.06 5.58 13.53
C VAL A 54 -4.44 5.44 12.06
N GLN A 55 -5.43 6.23 11.62
CA GLN A 55 -5.84 6.24 10.24
C GLN A 55 -4.82 7.03 9.42
N MET A 56 -4.43 6.47 8.27
CA MET A 56 -3.55 7.20 7.35
C MET A 56 -4.32 8.33 6.68
N VAL A 57 -3.61 9.44 6.44
CA VAL A 57 -4.11 10.60 5.70
C VAL A 57 -3.23 10.78 4.47
N LEU A 58 -3.85 10.91 3.30
CA LEU A 58 -3.19 10.98 2.00
C LEU A 58 -3.52 12.29 1.27
N PRO A 59 -2.65 12.76 0.36
CA PRO A 59 -2.99 13.82 -0.58
C PRO A 59 -4.16 13.41 -1.49
N VAL A 60 -5.14 14.28 -1.67
CA VAL A 60 -6.20 14.12 -2.69
C VAL A 60 -5.58 14.09 -4.08
N ASP A 61 -4.78 15.11 -4.38
CA ASP A 61 -3.96 15.21 -5.59
C ASP A 61 -2.48 15.12 -5.19
N LEU A 62 -1.69 14.39 -5.96
CA LEU A 62 -0.26 14.28 -5.71
C LEU A 62 0.46 15.48 -6.36
N PRO A 63 1.36 16.17 -5.63
CA PRO A 63 2.21 17.19 -6.22
C PRO A 63 2.92 16.72 -7.49
N ALA A 64 3.03 17.61 -8.47
CA ALA A 64 3.64 17.29 -9.76
C ALA A 64 5.09 16.79 -9.57
N GLY A 65 5.45 15.77 -10.34
CA GLY A 65 6.80 15.20 -10.33
C GLY A 65 7.00 14.05 -9.33
N TYR A 66 5.97 13.65 -8.58
CA TYR A 66 5.99 12.46 -7.73
C TYR A 66 5.22 11.29 -8.37
N ASP A 67 5.67 10.06 -8.08
CA ASP A 67 4.94 8.83 -8.35
C ASP A 67 4.08 8.42 -7.14
N TYR A 68 3.07 7.58 -7.40
CA TYR A 68 2.29 6.95 -6.34
C TYR A 68 3.22 6.15 -5.38
N PRO A 69 2.91 6.12 -4.09
CA PRO A 69 3.79 5.52 -3.10
C PRO A 69 3.70 3.98 -3.11
N THR A 70 4.87 3.34 -3.00
CA THR A 70 5.00 1.88 -2.88
C THR A 70 5.53 1.45 -1.51
N ALA A 71 5.83 2.40 -0.63
CA ALA A 71 6.38 2.15 0.69
C ALA A 71 5.47 2.75 1.76
N TYR A 72 4.93 1.86 2.60
CA TYR A 72 4.05 2.16 3.71
C TYR A 72 4.67 1.55 4.97
N HIS A 73 4.73 2.34 6.03
CA HIS A 73 5.32 1.92 7.31
C HIS A 73 4.36 2.27 8.45
N TYR A 74 4.56 1.61 9.58
CA TYR A 74 3.90 1.95 10.83
C TYR A 74 4.87 1.77 11.99
N ALA A 75 4.61 2.47 13.09
CA ALA A 75 5.30 2.27 14.35
C ALA A 75 4.30 2.27 15.51
N THR A 76 4.72 1.67 16.60
CA THR A 76 3.96 1.55 17.85
C THR A 76 4.78 2.22 18.94
N ALA A 77 4.13 3.00 19.80
CA ALA A 77 4.78 3.65 20.92
C ALA A 77 5.27 2.59 21.92
N GLN A 78 6.39 2.86 22.59
CA GLN A 78 6.88 1.93 23.61
C GLN A 78 6.06 2.15 24.87
N ILE A 79 5.35 1.10 25.30
CA ILE A 79 4.71 1.12 26.62
C ILE A 79 5.84 0.89 27.64
N ALA A 80 6.13 1.87 28.49
CA ALA A 80 7.11 1.72 29.56
C ALA A 80 6.66 0.58 30.49
N ASP A 81 7.53 -0.42 30.65
CA ASP A 81 7.31 -1.69 31.35
C ASP A 81 6.67 -1.55 32.75
N ASP A 82 5.41 -1.95 32.87
CA ASP A 82 4.89 -2.81 33.94
C ASP A 82 3.64 -3.54 33.41
N GLN A 83 3.43 -4.80 33.80
CA GLN A 83 2.23 -5.62 33.49
C GLN A 83 2.20 -6.26 32.08
N THR A 84 2.63 -7.53 32.02
CA THR A 84 1.91 -8.73 31.50
C THR A 84 0.73 -8.59 30.52
N THR A 85 0.69 -7.60 29.64
CA THR A 85 -0.33 -7.45 28.61
C THR A 85 0.29 -7.67 27.24
N VAL A 86 0.29 -8.94 26.84
CA VAL A 86 0.48 -9.39 25.46
C VAL A 86 -0.65 -8.79 24.61
N SER A 87 -0.54 -7.53 24.22
CA SER A 87 -1.45 -6.89 23.25
C SER A 87 -1.06 -5.45 22.82
N GLY A 88 0.03 -4.87 23.37
CA GLY A 88 0.49 -3.54 22.97
C GLY A 88 1.07 -3.43 21.56
N HIS A 89 1.45 -4.56 20.93
CA HIS A 89 2.15 -4.58 19.64
C HIS A 89 1.23 -4.64 18.40
N ASP A 90 -0.09 -4.74 18.59
CA ASP A 90 -1.04 -4.99 17.49
C ASP A 90 -1.70 -3.72 16.92
N ARG A 91 -1.15 -2.55 17.27
CA ARG A 91 -1.69 -1.25 16.89
C ARG A 91 -0.59 -0.32 16.37
N ALA A 92 -0.86 0.35 15.26
CA ALA A 92 -0.08 1.47 14.76
C ALA A 92 -0.45 2.76 15.51
N ASP A 93 0.51 3.36 16.21
CA ASP A 93 0.38 4.68 16.83
C ASP A 93 0.88 5.79 15.88
N SER A 94 1.75 5.41 14.93
CA SER A 94 2.06 6.20 13.75
C SER A 94 1.99 5.37 12.47
N ARG A 95 1.77 6.05 11.35
CA ARG A 95 1.91 5.52 10.00
C ARG A 95 2.70 6.49 9.15
N SER A 96 3.45 5.97 8.20
CA SER A 96 4.07 6.81 7.18
C SER A 96 3.97 6.22 5.80
N VAL A 97 4.02 7.10 4.82
CA VAL A 97 4.06 6.79 3.40
C VAL A 97 5.18 7.59 2.74
N VAL A 98 5.86 6.98 1.78
CA VAL A 98 7.00 7.57 1.09
C VAL A 98 6.66 7.83 -0.38
N PHE A 99 6.75 9.09 -0.78
CA PHE A 99 6.58 9.53 -2.16
C PHE A 99 7.95 9.75 -2.80
N TYR A 100 8.20 8.99 -3.87
CA TYR A 100 9.42 9.10 -4.66
C TYR A 100 9.21 10.02 -5.86
N PRO A 101 10.24 10.77 -6.30
CA PRO A 101 10.21 11.44 -7.58
C PRO A 101 9.90 10.48 -8.72
N ALA A 102 9.09 10.94 -9.66
CA ALA A 102 8.67 10.15 -10.81
C ALA A 102 9.86 9.89 -11.74
N ARG A 103 10.20 8.60 -11.94
CA ARG A 103 11.43 8.20 -12.67
C ARG A 103 11.45 8.65 -14.14
N ASN A 104 10.27 8.92 -14.69
CA ASN A 104 10.06 9.13 -16.13
C ASN A 104 9.79 10.61 -16.46
N ARG A 105 9.82 11.50 -15.47
CA ARG A 105 9.58 12.94 -15.67
C ARG A 105 10.87 13.71 -15.50
N ALA A 106 11.06 14.76 -16.30
CA ALA A 106 12.27 15.58 -16.40
C ALA A 106 12.67 16.35 -15.11
N GLN A 107 11.96 16.18 -14.00
CA GLN A 107 12.26 16.80 -12.69
C GLN A 107 13.14 15.85 -11.86
N ALA A 108 14.40 15.70 -12.26
CA ALA A 108 15.37 14.82 -11.63
C ALA A 108 15.90 15.31 -10.25
N ASP A 109 15.44 16.46 -9.75
CA ASP A 109 15.96 17.10 -8.53
C ASP A 109 14.88 17.34 -7.46
N LEU A 110 13.86 16.49 -7.42
CA LEU A 110 12.89 16.50 -6.31
C LEU A 110 13.38 15.58 -5.18
N PRO A 111 13.20 15.97 -3.90
CA PRO A 111 13.51 15.11 -2.78
C PRO A 111 12.47 14.00 -2.65
N VAL A 112 12.85 12.92 -1.99
CA VAL A 112 11.88 11.96 -1.44
C VAL A 112 11.10 12.64 -0.32
N VAL A 113 9.80 12.41 -0.27
CA VAL A 113 8.90 13.05 0.70
C VAL A 113 8.23 11.99 1.53
N VAL A 114 8.29 12.17 2.84
CA VAL A 114 7.63 11.28 3.79
C VAL A 114 6.48 12.03 4.43
N MET A 115 5.30 11.44 4.38
CA MET A 115 4.17 11.87 5.18
C MET A 115 4.00 10.89 6.33
N CYS A 116 4.10 11.38 7.56
CA CYS A 116 3.92 10.62 8.79
C CYS A 116 2.70 11.16 9.54
N VAL A 117 1.80 10.26 9.94
CA VAL A 117 0.58 10.56 10.70
C VAL A 117 0.68 9.88 12.05
N GLN A 118 0.39 10.61 13.12
CA GLN A 118 0.26 10.07 14.47
C GLN A 118 -0.94 10.71 15.19
N LEU A 119 -1.39 10.07 16.27
CA LEU A 119 -2.39 10.67 17.15
C LEU A 119 -1.82 11.90 17.88
N THR A 120 -2.68 12.89 18.16
CA THR A 120 -2.27 14.15 18.81
C THR A 120 -2.00 14.01 20.31
N ASP A 121 -2.54 12.98 20.96
CA ASP A 121 -2.43 12.71 22.39
C ASP A 121 -1.27 11.75 22.74
N LEU A 122 -0.53 11.29 21.73
CA LEU A 122 0.61 10.41 21.92
C LEU A 122 1.77 11.15 22.59
N LYS A 123 2.26 10.61 23.71
CA LYS A 123 3.41 11.17 24.44
C LYS A 123 4.73 10.94 23.70
N ASP A 124 4.87 9.79 23.07
CA ASP A 124 6.04 9.44 22.28
C ASP A 124 6.01 10.16 20.93
N GLU A 125 7.13 10.78 20.57
CA GLU A 125 7.29 11.40 19.25
C GLU A 125 7.69 10.35 18.22
N LEU A 126 6.70 9.80 17.50
CA LEU A 126 6.92 8.84 16.41
C LEU A 126 7.02 9.49 15.03
N CYS A 127 6.33 10.62 14.83
CA CYS A 127 6.48 11.48 13.68
C CYS A 127 7.20 12.77 14.09
N PRO A 128 8.15 13.27 13.28
CA PRO A 128 8.90 14.48 13.60
C PRO A 128 8.00 15.66 13.98
N SER A 129 8.32 16.29 15.12
CA SER A 129 7.66 17.49 15.65
C SER A 129 8.49 18.76 15.43
N ILE A 130 9.53 18.68 14.60
CA ILE A 130 10.30 19.83 14.13
C ILE A 130 9.48 20.59 13.08
N ALA A 131 9.51 21.91 13.14
CA ALA A 131 8.93 22.80 12.14
C ALA A 131 10.04 23.69 11.58
N ASP A 132 10.55 23.35 10.41
CA ASP A 132 11.62 24.07 9.73
C ASP A 132 11.34 24.14 8.21
N SER A 133 12.31 24.59 7.41
CA SER A 133 12.14 24.70 5.94
C SER A 133 11.99 23.35 5.22
N ARG A 134 12.21 22.23 5.91
CA ARG A 134 12.16 20.85 5.39
C ARG A 134 11.04 20.02 6.03
N HIS A 135 10.44 20.50 7.11
CA HIS A 135 9.40 19.82 7.88
C HIS A 135 8.16 20.70 8.02
N LEU A 136 7.04 20.20 7.54
CA LEU A 136 5.73 20.79 7.70
C LEU A 136 4.94 19.99 8.72
N GLN A 137 4.23 20.70 9.59
CA GLN A 137 3.23 20.09 10.46
C GLN A 137 1.86 20.63 10.16
N ARG A 138 0.91 19.70 10.09
CA ARG A 138 -0.50 19.99 9.85
C ARG A 138 -1.34 19.13 10.78
N HIS A 139 -2.57 19.56 11.00
CA HIS A 139 -3.55 18.79 11.73
C HIS A 139 -4.62 18.31 10.75
N TYR A 140 -5.05 17.06 10.92
CA TYR A 140 -6.20 16.51 10.21
C TYR A 140 -7.07 15.79 11.25
N GLN A 141 -8.20 16.41 11.61
CA GLN A 141 -9.06 15.95 12.70
C GLN A 141 -8.24 15.73 13.99
N HIS A 142 -8.26 14.51 14.55
CA HIS A 142 -7.54 14.12 15.78
C HIS A 142 -6.14 13.56 15.52
N THR A 143 -5.54 13.88 14.37
CA THR A 143 -4.19 13.42 14.01
C THR A 143 -3.28 14.60 13.66
N ARG A 144 -1.99 14.43 13.99
CA ARG A 144 -0.91 15.28 13.52
C ARG A 144 -0.28 14.64 12.30
N VAL A 145 -0.12 15.43 11.24
CA VAL A 145 0.52 15.04 9.99
C VAL A 145 1.83 15.81 9.87
N ALA A 146 2.95 15.09 9.93
CA ALA A 146 4.27 15.61 9.57
C ALA A 146 4.54 15.29 8.10
N ILE A 147 4.86 16.30 7.30
CA ILE A 147 5.26 16.14 5.90
C ILE A 147 6.68 16.68 5.80
N TYR A 148 7.63 15.84 5.41
CA TYR A 148 9.02 16.26 5.38
C TYR A 148 9.77 15.68 4.19
N ALA A 149 10.72 16.47 3.70
CA ALA A 149 11.58 16.10 2.60
C ALA A 149 12.90 15.52 3.12
N THR A 150 13.36 14.42 2.55
CA THR A 150 14.65 13.81 2.88
C THR A 150 15.75 14.27 1.91
N GLY A 151 16.99 14.41 2.39
CA GLY A 151 18.13 14.87 1.59
C GLY A 151 18.19 16.39 1.39
N ASN A 152 18.90 16.85 0.36
CA ASN A 152 19.17 18.28 0.10
C ASN A 152 18.56 18.81 -1.21
N ALA A 153 17.83 17.97 -1.95
CA ALA A 153 17.21 18.34 -3.22
C ALA A 153 16.12 19.42 -3.03
N HIS A 154 15.82 20.18 -4.09
CA HIS A 154 14.90 21.30 -4.04
C HIS A 154 13.48 20.88 -3.68
N TRP A 155 12.97 21.45 -2.59
CA TRP A 155 11.66 21.17 -2.03
C TRP A 155 10.74 22.37 -2.19
N ASP A 156 9.64 22.18 -2.91
CA ASP A 156 8.57 23.16 -2.99
C ASP A 156 7.66 23.07 -1.75
N VAL A 157 8.08 23.79 -0.69
CA VAL A 157 7.37 23.86 0.59
C VAL A 157 5.91 24.27 0.38
N ASP A 158 5.66 25.25 -0.48
CA ASP A 158 4.34 25.85 -0.62
C ASP A 158 3.36 24.89 -1.27
N THR A 159 3.80 24.11 -2.27
CA THR A 159 2.97 23.06 -2.87
C THR A 159 2.55 22.03 -1.83
N TRP A 160 3.48 21.54 -1.00
CA TRP A 160 3.17 20.52 0.01
C TRP A 160 2.41 21.06 1.23
N LYS A 161 2.60 22.34 1.56
CA LYS A 161 1.84 23.03 2.60
C LYS A 161 0.36 23.13 2.27
N ASN A 162 0.04 23.38 0.99
CA ASN A 162 -1.33 23.64 0.54
C ASN A 162 -2.05 22.40 -0.02
N VAL A 163 -1.38 21.24 -0.10
CA VAL A 163 -2.01 20.03 -0.62
C VAL A 163 -3.26 19.66 0.18
N GLN A 164 -4.35 19.32 -0.50
CA GLN A 164 -5.55 18.86 0.16
C GLN A 164 -5.33 17.44 0.71
N LEU A 165 -5.71 17.22 1.97
CA LEU A 165 -5.55 15.94 2.66
C LEU A 165 -6.90 15.25 2.85
N THR A 166 -6.91 13.93 2.78
CA THR A 166 -8.09 13.11 3.00
C THR A 166 -7.74 11.75 3.62
N ALA A 167 -8.64 11.21 4.42
CA ALA A 167 -8.58 9.83 4.89
C ALA A 167 -9.51 8.88 4.09
N ASP A 168 -10.29 9.44 3.15
CA ASP A 168 -11.18 8.69 2.27
C ASP A 168 -10.46 8.35 0.96
N LEU A 169 -10.16 7.07 0.76
CA LEU A 169 -9.47 6.60 -0.45
C LEU A 169 -10.28 6.83 -1.73
N ASN A 170 -11.59 7.11 -1.67
CA ASN A 170 -12.38 7.43 -2.86
C ASN A 170 -12.14 8.86 -3.36
N GLN A 171 -11.56 9.72 -2.52
CA GLN A 171 -11.22 11.09 -2.88
C GLN A 171 -9.80 11.22 -3.44
N VAL A 172 -8.99 10.16 -3.35
CA VAL A 172 -7.58 10.18 -3.78
C VAL A 172 -7.50 9.96 -5.29
N ARG A 173 -7.18 11.01 -6.04
CA ARG A 173 -7.29 11.07 -7.51
C ARG A 173 -6.14 10.42 -8.27
N TRP A 174 -5.01 10.21 -7.61
CA TRP A 174 -3.87 9.49 -8.21
C TRP A 174 -4.02 7.96 -8.10
N LEU A 175 -5.09 7.48 -7.44
CA LEU A 175 -5.47 6.07 -7.44
C LEU A 175 -6.39 5.76 -8.63
N HIS A 176 -6.15 4.66 -9.34
CA HIS A 176 -6.93 4.24 -10.51
C HIS A 176 -7.24 2.74 -10.54
#